data_AF-A0AAN8FYH3-F1
#
_entry.id   AF-A0AAN8FYH3-F1
#
_cell.length_a   1.000
_cell.length_b   1.000
_cell.length_c   1.000
_cell.angle_alpha   90.00
_cell.angle_beta   90.00
_cell.angle_gamma   90.00
#
_symmetry.space_group_name_H-M   'P 1'
#
loop_
_entity.id
_entity.type
_entity.pdbx_description
1 polymer ?
#
loop_
_entity_poly.entity_id
_entity_poly.type
_entity_poly.pdbx_seq_one_letter_code
_entity_poly.pdbx_strand_id
1 'polypeptide(L)' 'MAATVQEMLEEIAPIAATAHGKVTVVGVGQVGMACAYSILQQ' A
#
# COMPACT_ATOMS: atom_id res chain seq x y z
N MET A 1 -12.92 13.95 -3.34
CA MET A 1 -13.04 12.49 -3.16
C MET A 1 -13.20 12.07 -1.71
N ALA A 2 -12.45 12.62 -0.75
CA ALA A 2 -12.54 12.18 0.66
C ALA A 2 -13.95 12.23 1.27
N ALA A 3 -14.72 13.31 1.05
CA ALA A 3 -16.10 13.43 1.55
C ALA A 3 -17.04 12.34 0.98
N THR A 4 -16.93 12.06 -0.32
CA THR A 4 -17.74 11.04 -0.99
C THR A 4 -17.47 9.62 -0.47
N VAL A 5 -16.24 9.32 -0.05
CA VAL A 5 -15.90 8.00 0.53
C VAL A 5 -16.63 7.80 1.86
N GLN A 6 -16.73 8.84 2.69
CA GLN A 6 -17.43 8.78 3.98
C GLN A 6 -18.95 8.66 3.82
N GLU A 7 -19.51 9.26 2.76
CA GLU A 7 -20.94 9.16 2.46
C GLU A 7 -21.33 7.78 1.88
N MET A 8 -20.38 7.06 1.28
CA MET A 8 -20.64 5.77 0.61
C MET A 8 -20.19 4.53 1.38
N LEU A 9 -19.18 4.64 2.25
CA LEU A 9 -18.61 3.52 3.00
C LEU A 9 -18.84 3.70 4.51
N GLU A 10 -19.35 2.67 5.16
CA GLU A 10 -19.48 2.57 6.62
C GLU A 10 -18.33 1.73 7.20
N GLU A 11 -17.67 2.21 8.25
CA GLU A 11 -16.57 1.50 8.91
C GLU A 11 -17.11 0.34 9.76
N ILE A 12 -16.81 -0.90 9.38
CA ILE A 12 -17.25 -2.11 10.09
C ILE A 12 -16.23 -2.64 11.11
N ALA A 13 -15.00 -2.12 11.07
CA ALA A 13 -13.90 -2.52 11.94
C ALA A 13 -12.82 -1.44 11.95
N PRO A 14 -12.06 -1.29 13.06
CA PRO A 14 -11.01 -0.30 13.16
C PRO A 14 -9.87 -0.56 12.16
N ILE A 15 -9.29 0.52 11.65
CA ILE A 15 -8.12 0.47 10.75
C ILE A 15 -6.96 -0.28 11.41
N ALA A 16 -6.38 -1.24 10.69
CA ALA A 16 -5.15 -1.91 11.11
C ALA A 16 -3.96 -0.92 11.08
N ALA A 17 -3.35 -0.69 12.25
CA ALA A 17 -2.24 0.25 12.39
C ALA A 17 -0.92 -0.26 11.80
N THR A 18 -0.82 -1.55 11.49
CA THR A 18 0.40 -2.17 10.95
C THR A 18 0.07 -3.05 9.76
N ALA A 19 0.89 -2.93 8.71
CA ALA A 19 0.79 -3.79 7.55
C ALA A 19 1.54 -5.10 7.81
N HIS A 20 0.88 -6.23 7.59
CA HIS A 20 1.47 -7.56 7.77
C HIS A 20 2.59 -7.89 6.76
N GLY A 21 2.57 -7.25 5.58
CA GLY A 21 3.50 -7.51 4.47
C GLY A 21 4.21 -6.26 3.98
N LYS A 22 4.63 -5.35 4.88
CA LYS A 22 5.36 -4.14 4.47
C LYS A 22 6.80 -4.48 4.08
N VAL A 23 7.16 -4.19 2.83
CA VAL A 23 8.53 -4.34 2.33
C VAL A 23 9.10 -2.96 2.00
N THR A 24 10.36 -2.72 2.39
CA THR A 24 11.09 -1.49 2.08
C THR A 24 12.24 -1.79 1.13
N VAL A 25 12.24 -1.15 -0.04
CA VAL A 25 13.38 -1.17 -0.97
C VAL A 25 14.23 0.07 -0.72
N VAL A 26 15.50 -0.14 -0.35
CA VAL A 26 16.45 0.97 -0.15
C VAL A 26 17.15 1.25 -1.47
N GLY A 27 16.93 2.44 -2.02
CA GLY A 27 17.45 2.88 -3.31
C GLY A 27 16.45 2.67 -4.46
N VAL A 28 16.31 3.68 -5.31
CA VAL A 28 15.29 3.74 -6.39
C VAL A 28 15.90 3.76 -7.80
N GLY A 29 17.13 3.25 -7.94
CA GLY A 29 17.77 3.05 -9.23
C GLY A 29 17.11 1.92 -10.04
N GLN A 30 17.69 1.58 -11.20
CA GLN A 30 17.16 0.54 -12.09
C GLN A 30 16.92 -0.80 -11.37
N VAL A 31 17.88 -1.22 -10.52
CA VAL A 31 17.75 -2.45 -9.72
C VAL A 31 16.63 -2.31 -8.68
N GLY A 32 16.58 -1.18 -7.95
CA GLY A 32 15.56 -0.94 -6.94
C GLY A 32 14.14 -0.96 -7.51
N MET A 33 13.95 -0.34 -8.68
CA MET A 33 12.66 -0.37 -9.38
C MET A 33 12.31 -1.75 -9.92
N ALA A 34 13.27 -2.52 -10.44
CA ALA A 34 13.03 -3.91 -10.86
C ALA A 34 12.63 -4.82 -9.68
N CYS A 35 13.25 -4.63 -8.51
CA CYS A 35 12.86 -5.32 -7.28
C CYS A 35 11.43 -4.94 -6.85
N ALA A 36 11.11 -3.64 -6.80
CA ALA A 36 9.77 -3.18 -6.43
C ALA A 36 8.69 -3.69 -7.40
N TYR A 37 8.97 -3.68 -8.71
CA TYR A 37 8.08 -4.22 -9.73
C TYR A 37 7.82 -5.72 -9.53
N SER A 38 8.88 -6.49 -9.31
CA SER A 38 8.78 -7.94 -9.11
C SER A 38 8.00 -8.29 -7.84
N ILE A 39 8.13 -7.52 -6.76
CA ILE A 39 7.37 -7.74 -5.51
C ILE A 39 5.88 -7.45 -5.69
N LEU A 40 5.51 -6.48 -6.53
CA LEU A 40 4.12 -6.03 -6.68
C LEU A 40 3.35 -6.77 -7.78
N GLN A 41 4.04 -7.29 -8.80
CA GLN A 41 3.42 -7.82 -10.01
C GLN A 41 3.69 -9.30 -10.27
N GLN A 42 4.59 -9.94 -9.54
CA GLN A 42 4.65 -11.41 -9.45
C GLN A 42 3.77 -11.88 -8.30
#